data_AF-A0A538KNL3-F1
#
_entry.id   AF-A0A538KNL3-F1
#
_cell.length_a   1.000
_cell.length_b   1.000
_cell.length_c   1.000
_cell.angle_alpha   90.00
_cell.angle_beta   90.00
_cell.angle_gamma   90.00
#
_symmetry.space_group_name_H-M   'P 1'
#
loop_
_entity.id
_entity.type
_entity.pdbx_description
1 polymer ?
#
loop_
_entity_poly.entity_id
_entity_poly.type
_entity_poly.pdbx_seq_one_letter_code
_entity_poly.pdbx_strand_id
1 'polypeptide(L)'
;MSNASLRFAAAAAAATFGLFVASPVAAVIVPGQGMAGIRLRMSESQVRARLGEPPRITRTRGALGYLVTRLHYPRVDVDLQKLDGHPLVIHILTTHPGERTASGVGVG
;
A
#
# COMPACT_ATOMS: atom_id res chain seq x y z
N MET A 1 6.29 50.24 -28.68
CA MET A 1 6.18 49.38 -27.48
C MET A 1 5.13 48.32 -27.78
N SER A 2 5.58 47.15 -28.23
CA SER A 2 4.74 46.11 -28.82
C SER A 2 4.21 45.18 -27.73
N ASN A 3 2.89 44.98 -27.67
CA ASN A 3 2.13 44.21 -26.66
C ASN A 3 2.49 42.70 -26.53
N ALA A 4 3.56 42.23 -27.19
CA ALA A 4 3.99 40.84 -27.20
C ALA A 4 4.80 40.48 -25.94
N SER A 5 5.56 41.41 -25.39
CA SER A 5 6.48 41.16 -24.26
C SER A 5 5.76 40.88 -22.93
N LEU A 6 4.56 41.46 -22.74
CA LEU A 6 3.75 41.25 -21.53
C LEU A 6 3.01 39.90 -21.52
N ARG A 7 2.71 39.32 -22.69
CA ARG A 7 1.98 38.04 -22.79
C ARG A 7 2.86 36.85 -22.42
N PHE A 8 4.15 36.91 -22.73
CA PHE A 8 5.11 35.86 -22.37
C PHE A 8 5.44 35.84 -20.88
N ALA A 9 5.48 37.00 -20.21
CA ALA A 9 5.70 37.07 -18.77
C ALA A 9 4.50 36.48 -17.97
N ALA A 10 3.27 36.70 -18.45
CA ALA A 10 2.06 36.17 -17.81
C ALA A 10 1.94 34.64 -17.94
N ALA A 11 2.41 34.05 -19.05
CA ALA A 11 2.36 32.60 -19.27
C ALA A 11 3.36 31.83 -18.39
N ALA A 12 4.53 32.41 -18.10
CA ALA A 12 5.55 31.78 -17.25
C ALA A 12 5.16 31.77 -15.76
N ALA A 13 4.43 32.79 -15.29
CA ALA A 13 3.96 32.87 -13.90
C ALA A 13 2.78 31.93 -13.60
N ALA A 14 1.95 31.61 -14.60
CA ALA A 14 0.84 30.66 -14.43
C ALA A 14 1.30 29.19 -14.37
N ALA A 15 2.42 28.85 -15.02
CA ALA A 15 2.94 27.48 -15.05
C ALA A 15 3.67 27.08 -13.76
N THR A 16 4.15 28.04 -12.95
CA THR A 16 4.91 27.76 -11.71
C THR A 16 4.02 27.57 -10.48
N PHE A 17 2.79 28.08 -10.48
CA PHE A 17 1.86 27.92 -9.34
C PHE A 17 1.17 26.55 -9.28
N GLY A 18 1.18 25.78 -10.36
CA GLY A 18 0.51 24.47 -10.42
C GLY A 18 1.27 23.32 -9.74
N LEU A 19 2.53 23.52 -9.33
CA LEU A 19 3.40 22.41 -8.91
C LEU A 19 3.35 22.05 -7.41
N PHE A 20 2.60 22.80 -6.59
CA PHE A 20 2.70 22.67 -5.13
C PHE A 20 1.46 22.12 -4.41
N VAL A 21 0.40 21.72 -5.12
CA VAL A 21 -0.73 21.04 -4.48
C VAL A 21 -0.54 19.53 -4.62
N ALA A 22 0.52 19.00 -3.99
CA ALA A 22 0.53 17.61 -3.58
C ALA A 22 -0.52 17.48 -2.47
N SER A 23 -1.79 17.31 -2.84
CA SER A 23 -2.83 17.00 -1.87
C SER A 23 -2.36 15.77 -1.08
N PRO A 24 -2.25 15.83 0.26
CA PRO A 24 -2.06 14.61 1.01
C PRO A 24 -3.30 13.77 0.70
N VAL A 25 -3.11 12.66 -0.03
CA VAL A 25 -4.11 11.61 -0.08
C VAL A 25 -4.21 11.12 1.35
N ALA A 26 -5.13 11.71 2.11
CA ALA A 26 -5.53 11.20 3.39
C ALA A 26 -6.19 9.85 3.10
N ALA A 27 -5.40 8.78 3.17
CA ALA A 27 -5.91 7.44 3.02
C ALA A 27 -6.92 7.21 4.15
N VAL A 28 -8.21 7.22 3.80
CA VAL A 28 -9.28 6.93 4.75
C VAL A 28 -9.08 5.49 5.21
N ILE A 29 -8.86 5.30 6.51
CA ILE A 29 -8.79 3.96 7.10
C ILE A 29 -10.22 3.40 7.03
N VAL A 30 -10.44 2.44 6.13
CA VAL A 30 -11.73 1.75 6.00
C VAL A 30 -11.56 0.35 6.59
N PRO A 31 -12.19 0.03 7.73
CA PRO A 31 -12.18 -1.32 8.28
C PRO A 31 -12.62 -2.35 7.23
N GLY A 32 -11.86 -3.44 7.09
CA GLY A 32 -12.12 -4.47 6.08
C GLY A 32 -11.62 -4.16 4.67
N GLN A 33 -11.03 -2.98 4.43
CA GLN A 33 -10.12 -2.76 3.31
C GLN A 33 -8.71 -3.10 3.76
N GLY A 34 -8.03 -3.97 3.03
CA GLY A 34 -6.61 -4.25 3.30
C GLY A 34 -5.70 -3.28 2.56
N MET A 35 -4.41 -3.62 2.46
CA MET A 35 -3.34 -2.74 1.98
C MET A 35 -2.70 -3.31 0.71
N ALA A 36 -2.05 -2.47 -0.10
CA ALA A 36 -1.45 -2.85 -1.38
C ALA A 36 -2.41 -3.58 -2.34
N GLY A 37 -3.71 -3.29 -2.23
CA GLY A 37 -4.75 -3.99 -2.99
C GLY A 37 -4.99 -5.43 -2.51
N ILE A 38 -4.50 -5.87 -1.35
CA ILE A 38 -4.80 -7.18 -0.76
C ILE A 38 -5.92 -7.03 0.27
N ARG A 39 -6.72 -8.08 0.45
CA ARG A 39 -7.81 -8.13 1.44
C ARG A 39 -7.76 -9.47 2.17
N LEU A 40 -8.36 -9.49 3.37
CA LEU A 40 -8.57 -10.74 4.10
C LEU A 40 -9.36 -11.74 3.25
N ARG A 41 -9.14 -13.03 3.49
CA ARG A 41 -9.76 -14.16 2.77
C ARG A 41 -9.41 -14.26 1.29
N MET A 42 -8.47 -13.47 0.77
CA MET A 42 -7.91 -13.73 -0.56
C MET A 42 -7.11 -15.02 -0.57
N SER A 43 -7.09 -15.71 -1.71
CA SER A 43 -6.22 -16.85 -1.92
C SER A 43 -4.78 -16.40 -2.19
N GLU A 44 -3.83 -17.29 -1.97
CA GLU A 44 -2.43 -17.08 -2.35
C GLU A 44 -2.27 -16.69 -3.83
N SER A 45 -3.02 -17.33 -4.73
CA SER A 45 -2.99 -17.02 -6.16
C SER A 45 -3.46 -15.59 -6.47
N GLN A 46 -4.50 -15.11 -5.77
CA GLN A 46 -4.98 -13.74 -5.92
C GLN A 46 -3.96 -12.71 -5.41
N VAL A 47 -3.25 -13.04 -4.32
CA VAL A 47 -2.16 -12.21 -3.80
C VAL A 47 -1.03 -12.12 -4.83
N ARG A 48 -0.59 -13.27 -5.35
CA ARG A 48 0.48 -13.35 -6.37
C ARG A 48 0.10 -12.66 -7.67
N ALA A 49 -1.17 -12.74 -8.09
CA ALA A 49 -1.65 -12.02 -9.26
C ALA A 49 -1.56 -10.49 -9.12
N ARG A 50 -1.62 -9.97 -7.89
CA ARG A 50 -1.58 -8.52 -7.61
C ARG A 50 -0.18 -8.01 -7.30
N LEU A 51 0.59 -8.76 -6.51
CA LEU A 51 1.90 -8.33 -6.00
C LEU A 51 3.08 -9.02 -6.70
N GLY A 52 2.80 -10.02 -7.54
CA GLY A 52 3.82 -10.88 -8.14
C GLY A 52 4.32 -11.95 -7.17
N GLU A 53 5.47 -12.52 -7.54
CA GLU A 53 6.14 -13.53 -6.74
C GLU A 53 6.79 -12.88 -5.49
N PRO A 54 6.55 -13.39 -4.28
CA PRO A 54 7.18 -12.89 -3.08
C PRO A 54 8.68 -13.26 -3.09
N PRO A 55 9.58 -12.29 -2.83
CA PRO A 55 11.01 -12.54 -2.68
C PRO A 55 11.37 -13.59 -1.62
N ARG A 56 10.54 -13.73 -0.58
CA ARG A 56 10.79 -14.67 0.51
C ARG A 56 9.49 -15.21 1.08
N ILE A 57 9.52 -16.48 1.46
CA ILE A 57 8.40 -17.16 2.14
C ILE A 57 8.92 -17.78 3.43
N THR A 58 8.23 -17.55 4.53
CA THR A 58 8.52 -18.20 5.82
C THR A 58 7.31 -18.97 6.30
N ARG A 59 7.54 -20.04 7.06
CA ARG A 59 6.47 -20.84 7.67
C ARG A 59 6.74 -20.96 9.14
N THR A 60 5.77 -20.53 9.94
CA THR A 60 5.87 -20.54 11.40
C THR A 60 4.63 -21.18 11.99
N ARG A 61 4.76 -21.77 13.18
CA ARG A 61 3.61 -22.27 13.92
C ARG A 61 3.20 -21.17 14.91
N GLY A 62 1.98 -20.65 14.77
CA GLY A 62 1.45 -19.64 15.68
C GLY A 62 1.24 -20.19 17.09
N ALA A 63 0.98 -19.30 18.05
CA ALA A 63 0.77 -19.67 19.47
C ALA A 63 -0.37 -20.70 19.66
N LEU A 64 -1.36 -20.68 18.77
CA LEU A 64 -2.49 -21.61 18.76
C LEU A 64 -2.19 -22.92 18.00
N GLY A 65 -0.93 -23.19 17.66
CA GLY A 65 -0.51 -24.44 17.02
C GLY A 65 -0.75 -24.53 15.51
N TYR A 66 -1.41 -23.54 14.89
CA TYR A 66 -1.64 -23.51 13.45
C TYR A 66 -0.41 -23.09 12.65
N LEU A 67 -0.24 -23.70 11.47
CA LEU A 67 0.80 -23.31 10.52
C LEU A 67 0.38 -22.01 9.79
N VAL A 68 1.22 -21.00 9.90
CA VAL A 68 1.11 -19.72 9.19
C VAL A 68 2.21 -19.63 8.16
N THR A 69 1.84 -19.35 6.91
CA THR A 69 2.77 -19.06 5.82
C THR A 69 2.81 -17.56 5.62
N ARG A 70 3.97 -16.94 5.80
CA ARG A 70 4.17 -15.52 5.55
C ARG A 70 4.86 -15.31 4.22
N LEU A 71 4.23 -14.54 3.34
CA LEU A 71 4.80 -14.05 2.09
C LEU A 71 5.38 -12.67 2.36
N HIS A 72 6.68 -12.51 2.14
CA HIS A 72 7.37 -11.24 2.35
C HIS A 72 7.47 -10.50 1.02
N TYR A 73 6.87 -9.31 0.95
CA TYR A 73 7.03 -8.37 -0.15
C TYR A 73 7.79 -7.12 0.32
N PRO A 74 8.35 -6.31 -0.60
CA PRO A 74 9.15 -5.15 -0.23
C PRO A 74 8.45 -4.11 0.67
N ARG A 75 7.11 -4.05 0.65
CA ARG A 75 6.31 -3.07 1.42
C ARG A 75 5.29 -3.68 2.36
N VAL A 76 5.04 -4.99 2.27
CA VAL A 76 3.96 -5.66 3.00
C VAL A 76 4.32 -7.13 3.22
N ASP A 77 4.00 -7.63 4.40
CA ASP A 77 3.99 -9.04 4.72
C ASP A 77 2.54 -9.53 4.70
N VAL A 78 2.31 -10.68 4.08
CA VAL A 78 0.98 -11.30 3.98
C VAL A 78 1.01 -12.67 4.65
N ASP A 79 0.22 -12.82 5.71
CA ASP A 79 0.07 -14.07 6.45
C ASP A 79 -1.10 -14.88 5.92
N LEU A 80 -0.83 -16.12 5.55
CA LEU A 80 -1.82 -17.10 5.14
C LEU A 80 -1.91 -18.24 6.14
N GLN A 81 -3.13 -18.70 6.35
CA GLN A 81 -3.42 -19.88 7.16
C GLN A 81 -4.41 -20.75 6.40
N LYS A 82 -4.35 -22.06 6.60
CA LYS A 82 -5.36 -22.98 6.07
C LYS A 82 -6.67 -22.78 6.80
N LEU A 83 -7.67 -22.25 6.10
CA LEU A 83 -9.07 -22.18 6.51
C LEU A 83 -9.88 -22.97 5.48
N ASP A 84 -10.77 -23.85 5.94
CA ASP A 84 -11.61 -24.67 5.06
C ASP A 84 -10.81 -25.45 3.99
N GLY A 85 -9.60 -25.88 4.33
CA GLY A 85 -8.69 -26.61 3.43
C GLY A 85 -7.82 -25.74 2.51
N HIS A 86 -8.06 -24.43 2.45
CA HIS A 86 -7.38 -23.50 1.53
C HIS A 86 -6.52 -22.46 2.26
N PRO A 87 -5.32 -22.11 1.73
CA PRO A 87 -4.52 -21.03 2.30
C PRO A 87 -5.17 -19.69 1.98
N LEU A 88 -5.71 -19.04 3.01
CA LEU A 88 -6.36 -17.74 2.91
C LEU A 88 -5.60 -16.69 3.70
N VAL A 89 -5.60 -15.46 3.20
CA VAL A 89 -5.03 -14.30 3.90
C VAL A 89 -5.81 -14.08 5.20
N ILE A 90 -5.10 -14.15 6.33
CA ILE A 90 -5.65 -13.90 7.67
C ILE A 90 -5.12 -12.61 8.28
N HIS A 91 -3.97 -12.13 7.82
CA HIS A 91 -3.33 -10.95 8.36
C HIS A 91 -2.44 -10.30 7.29
N ILE A 92 -2.41 -8.97 7.30
CA ILE A 92 -1.63 -8.14 6.38
C ILE A 92 -0.88 -7.15 7.26
N LEU A 93 0.44 -7.19 7.22
CA LEU A 93 1.32 -6.38 8.03
C LEU A 93 2.15 -5.47 7.13
N THR A 94 2.28 -4.21 7.49
CA THR A 94 3.27 -3.30 6.90
C THR A 94 4.01 -2.62 8.03
N THR A 95 5.32 -2.41 7.83
CA THR A 95 6.14 -1.54 8.69
C THR A 95 6.66 -0.35 7.88
N HIS A 96 6.11 -0.14 6.68
CA HIS A 96 6.65 0.85 5.76
C HIS A 96 6.35 2.27 6.29
N PRO A 97 7.35 3.16 6.42
CA PRO A 97 7.15 4.51 6.98
C PRO A 97 6.12 5.35 6.22
N GLY A 98 5.96 5.07 4.91
CA GLY A 98 4.98 5.72 4.04
C GLY A 98 3.52 5.29 4.27
N GLU A 99 3.25 4.34 5.16
CA GLU A 99 1.89 3.91 5.53
C GLU A 99 1.42 4.53 6.87
N ARG A 100 2.05 5.64 7.28
CA ARG A 100 1.55 6.48 8.37
C ARG A 100 0.41 7.37 7.87
N THR A 101 -0.59 7.61 8.71
CA THR A 101 -1.61 8.63 8.46
C THR A 101 -0.97 10.01 8.32
N ALA A 102 -1.71 10.99 7.79
CA ALA A 102 -1.26 12.38 7.74
C ALA A 102 -0.94 12.96 9.14
N SER A 103 -1.51 12.38 10.21
CA SER A 103 -1.20 12.69 11.61
C SER A 103 -0.02 11.89 12.19
N GLY A 104 0.67 11.09 11.37
CA GLY A 104 1.84 10.31 11.76
C GLY A 104 1.53 8.97 12.43
N VAL A 105 0.27 8.56 12.50
CA VAL A 105 -0.14 7.29 13.12
C VAL A 105 0.15 6.16 12.15
N GLY A 106 1.04 5.25 12.52
CA GLY A 106 1.29 4.00 11.79
C GLY A 106 1.88 2.97 12.74
N VAL A 107 1.72 1.70 12.39
CA VAL A 107 2.31 0.58 13.14
C VAL A 107 3.76 0.38 12.70
N GLY A 108 4.70 0.53 13.63
CA GLY A 108 6.14 0.36 13.43
C GLY A 108 6.84 0.17 14.76
#